data_AF-A0A401TNH2-F1
#
_entry.id   AF-A0A401TNH2-F1
#
_cell.length_a   1.000
_cell.length_b   1.000
_cell.length_c   1.000
_cell.angle_alpha   90.00
_cell.angle_beta   90.00
_cell.angle_gamma   90.00
#
_symmetry.space_group_name_H-M   'P 1'
#
loop_
_entity.id
_entity.type
_entity.pdbx_description
1 polymer ?
#
loop_
_entity_poly.entity_id
_entity_poly.type
_entity_poly.pdbx_seq_one_letter_code
_entity_poly.pdbx_strand_id
1 'polypeptide(L)'
;MYQSVGKPAYRSETKPEYRSVRKPEYGSVRKTRYRSVRKTRYRSVRKPEYGSVRKPRYRSVRKPEYRSVRIPEYRSVGKPRYRNVRKPEYQSVGKPEYRSVRKPEYQSLGKPVYRNVGKPRYRSVRKPGYRSVR
;
A
#
# COMPACT_ATOMS: atom_id res chain seq x y z
N MET A 1 14.79 10.43 14.01
CA MET A 1 14.55 9.08 13.43
C MET A 1 14.37 8.09 14.58
N TYR A 2 13.25 7.38 14.65
CA TYR A 2 13.00 6.38 15.70
C TYR A 2 13.54 5.00 15.28
N GLN A 3 14.26 4.33 16.18
CA GLN A 3 14.89 3.04 15.87
C GLN A 3 13.88 1.88 15.82
N SER A 4 13.13 1.66 16.90
CA SER A 4 12.17 0.56 17.00
C SER A 4 11.01 0.98 17.89
N VAL A 5 9.78 0.87 17.38
CA VAL A 5 8.57 1.21 18.16
C VAL A 5 7.55 0.07 18.06
N GLY A 6 6.97 -0.31 19.21
CA GLY A 6 6.35 -1.63 19.37
C GLY A 6 4.83 -1.70 19.20
N LYS A 7 4.08 -0.76 19.78
CA LYS A 7 2.60 -0.67 19.71
C LYS A 7 2.15 0.79 19.88
N PRO A 8 2.67 1.74 19.10
CA PRO A 8 2.28 3.12 19.31
C PRO A 8 0.86 3.35 18.77
N ALA A 9 0.12 4.20 19.46
CA ALA A 9 -1.18 4.69 19.03
C ALA A 9 -1.11 6.21 18.90
N TYR A 10 -1.24 6.72 17.68
CA TYR A 10 -1.17 8.15 17.42
C TYR A 10 -2.43 8.65 16.73
N ARG A 11 -2.96 9.78 17.19
CA ARG A 11 -4.10 10.42 16.54
C ARG A 11 -3.70 11.03 15.18
N SER A 12 -2.61 11.78 15.17
CA SER A 12 -2.10 12.50 14.01
C SER A 12 -0.59 12.62 14.07
N GLU A 13 0.08 12.36 12.96
CA GLU A 13 1.53 12.39 12.85
C GLU A 13 1.96 13.02 11.51
N THR A 14 2.99 13.85 11.53
CA THR A 14 3.49 14.55 10.35
C THR A 14 4.99 14.41 10.24
N LYS A 15 5.46 13.88 9.10
CA LYS A 15 6.88 13.62 8.82
C LYS A 15 7.60 12.67 9.80
N PRO A 16 6.99 11.62 10.37
CA PRO A 16 7.79 10.70 11.16
C PRO A 16 8.65 9.79 10.29
N GLU A 17 9.82 9.48 10.81
CA GLU A 17 10.77 8.54 10.23
C GLU A 17 11.09 7.43 11.22
N TYR A 18 10.80 6.19 10.82
CA TYR A 18 11.06 5.00 11.63
C TYR A 18 11.87 3.97 10.86
N ARG A 19 12.82 3.33 11.55
CA ARG A 19 13.50 2.14 11.02
C ARG A 19 12.59 0.91 11.10
N SER A 20 12.03 0.63 12.27
CA SER A 20 11.14 -0.52 12.47
C SER A 20 9.94 -0.16 13.33
N VAL A 21 8.72 -0.49 12.88
CA VAL A 21 7.52 -0.38 13.72
C VAL A 21 6.68 -1.64 13.66
N ARG A 22 6.29 -2.13 14.82
CA ARG A 22 5.38 -3.26 14.99
C ARG A 22 4.05 -2.71 15.49
N LYS A 23 2.95 -3.31 15.04
CA LYS A 23 1.59 -3.06 15.54
C LYS A 23 1.20 -1.57 15.75
N PRO A 24 1.55 -0.63 14.86
CA PRO A 24 1.13 0.74 15.11
C PRO A 24 -0.29 0.99 14.62
N GLU A 25 -0.98 1.87 15.35
CA GLU A 25 -2.30 2.38 15.01
C GLU A 25 -2.23 3.89 14.83
N TYR A 26 -2.67 4.36 13.66
CA TYR A 26 -2.67 5.78 13.35
C TYR A 26 -4.04 6.24 12.84
N GLY A 27 -4.51 7.38 13.36
CA GLY A 27 -5.63 8.10 12.79
C GLY A 27 -5.27 8.75 11.46
N SER A 28 -4.28 9.64 11.47
CA SER A 28 -3.82 10.36 10.28
C SER A 28 -2.31 10.46 10.21
N VAL A 29 -1.70 10.12 9.07
CA VAL A 29 -0.26 10.34 8.85
C VAL A 29 0.02 11.04 7.53
N ARG A 30 0.89 12.04 7.57
CA ARG A 30 1.31 12.81 6.39
C ARG A 30 2.83 12.72 6.21
N LYS A 31 3.27 12.34 5.00
CA LYS A 31 4.68 12.30 4.57
C LYS A 31 5.58 11.47 5.49
N THR A 32 5.28 10.19 5.68
CA THR A 32 6.09 9.32 6.57
C THR A 32 7.05 8.44 5.80
N ARG A 33 8.18 8.09 6.41
CA ARG A 33 9.15 7.13 5.90
C ARG A 33 9.35 5.99 6.89
N TYR A 34 9.14 4.76 6.42
CA TYR A 34 9.40 3.55 7.21
C TYR A 34 10.31 2.59 6.45
N ARG A 35 11.33 2.05 7.11
CA ARG A 35 12.11 0.94 6.53
C ARG A 35 11.38 -0.40 6.65
N SER A 36 10.78 -0.70 7.82
CA SER A 36 10.03 -1.92 8.07
C SER A 36 8.78 -1.69 8.93
N VAL A 37 7.62 -2.20 8.51
CA VAL A 37 6.38 -2.18 9.29
C VAL A 37 5.67 -3.53 9.29
N ARG A 38 5.19 -3.96 10.46
CA ARG A 38 4.48 -5.24 10.62
C ARG A 38 3.16 -5.05 11.36
N LYS A 39 2.07 -5.54 10.76
CA LYS A 39 0.70 -5.54 11.30
C LYS A 39 0.21 -4.14 11.69
N THR A 40 0.06 -3.24 10.73
CA THR A 40 -0.34 -1.85 11.02
C THR A 40 -1.80 -1.58 10.64
N ARG A 41 -2.43 -0.64 11.35
CA ARG A 41 -3.74 -0.08 11.01
C ARG A 41 -3.65 1.43 10.84
N TYR A 42 -4.11 1.93 9.70
CA TYR A 42 -4.22 3.36 9.42
C TYR A 42 -5.63 3.73 8.94
N ARG A 43 -6.18 4.83 9.48
CA ARG A 43 -7.41 5.41 8.94
C ARG A 43 -7.11 6.26 7.69
N SER A 44 -6.16 7.17 7.76
CA SER A 44 -5.81 8.04 6.63
C SER A 44 -4.29 8.24 6.50
N VAL A 45 -3.74 8.04 5.30
CA VAL A 45 -2.32 8.28 5.04
C VAL A 45 -2.10 9.01 3.72
N ARG A 46 -1.22 10.01 3.72
CA ARG A 46 -0.88 10.80 2.53
C ARG A 46 0.62 10.80 2.30
N LYS A 47 1.04 10.36 1.10
CA LYS A 47 2.44 10.26 0.67
C LYS A 47 3.34 9.45 1.62
N PRO A 48 2.99 8.21 2.01
CA PRO A 48 3.93 7.40 2.75
C PRO A 48 4.93 6.71 1.83
N GLU A 49 6.13 6.49 2.36
CA GLU A 49 7.21 5.73 1.73
C GLU A 49 7.58 4.55 2.62
N TYR A 50 7.49 3.34 2.08
CA TYR A 50 7.79 2.12 2.83
C TYR A 50 8.78 1.20 2.09
N GLY A 51 9.80 0.75 2.82
CA GLY A 51 10.70 -0.30 2.37
C GLY A 51 10.01 -1.68 2.35
N SER A 52 9.62 -2.18 3.52
CA SER A 52 8.95 -3.48 3.66
C SER A 52 7.73 -3.38 4.58
N VAL A 53 6.58 -3.88 4.12
CA VAL A 53 5.36 -3.90 4.92
C VAL A 53 4.68 -5.26 4.87
N ARG A 54 4.30 -5.78 6.03
CA ARG A 54 3.61 -7.06 6.16
C ARG A 54 2.28 -6.91 6.90
N LYS A 55 1.21 -7.36 6.28
CA LYS A 55 -0.17 -7.32 6.81
C LYS A 55 -0.62 -5.90 7.21
N PRO A 56 -0.48 -4.87 6.37
CA PRO A 56 -1.08 -3.59 6.68
C PRO A 56 -2.58 -3.56 6.36
N ARG A 57 -3.32 -2.75 7.12
CA ARG A 57 -4.72 -2.41 6.87
C ARG A 57 -4.86 -0.90 6.75
N TYR A 58 -5.37 -0.44 5.62
CA TYR A 58 -5.59 0.98 5.38
C TYR A 58 -7.03 1.26 4.92
N ARG A 59 -7.67 2.26 5.53
CA ARG A 59 -8.95 2.78 5.02
C ARG A 59 -8.71 3.72 3.84
N SER A 60 -7.85 4.73 3.96
CA SER A 60 -7.58 5.66 2.86
C SER A 60 -6.09 5.93 2.70
N VAL A 61 -5.55 5.74 1.50
CA VAL A 61 -4.15 6.07 1.19
C VAL A 61 -4.04 6.83 -0.12
N ARG A 62 -3.28 7.92 -0.11
CA ARG A 62 -3.06 8.74 -1.31
C ARG A 62 -1.58 8.85 -1.63
N LYS A 63 -1.22 8.50 -2.87
CA LYS A 63 0.14 8.52 -3.43
C LYS A 63 1.17 7.74 -2.59
N PRO A 64 0.92 6.49 -2.20
CA PRO A 64 1.93 5.73 -1.50
C PRO A 64 2.99 5.15 -2.43
N GLU A 65 4.19 4.99 -1.88
CA GLU A 65 5.31 4.32 -2.53
C GLU A 65 5.78 3.15 -1.66
N TYR A 66 5.82 1.97 -2.26
CA TYR A 66 6.20 0.75 -1.56
C TYR A 66 7.18 -0.09 -2.38
N ARG A 67 8.28 -0.51 -1.75
CA ARG A 67 9.22 -1.48 -2.35
C ARG A 67 8.70 -2.91 -2.24
N SER A 68 8.27 -3.34 -1.05
CA SER A 68 7.77 -4.71 -0.82
C SER A 68 6.57 -4.72 0.12
N VAL A 69 5.44 -5.30 -0.34
CA VAL A 69 4.23 -5.44 0.48
C VAL A 69 3.67 -6.86 0.40
N ARG A 70 3.34 -7.43 1.57
CA ARG A 70 2.76 -8.77 1.66
C ARG A 70 1.45 -8.75 2.42
N ILE A 71 0.40 -9.24 1.75
CA ILE A 71 -0.98 -9.36 2.25
C ILE A 71 -1.50 -8.00 2.74
N PRO A 72 -1.51 -6.95 1.91
CA PRO A 72 -2.18 -5.72 2.29
C PRO A 72 -3.68 -5.76 2.04
N GLU A 73 -4.42 -5.09 2.91
CA GLU A 73 -5.85 -4.82 2.75
C GLU A 73 -6.05 -3.31 2.65
N TYR A 74 -6.67 -2.86 1.55
CA TYR A 74 -6.95 -1.46 1.31
C TYR A 74 -8.41 -1.21 0.93
N ARG A 75 -9.07 -0.28 1.62
CA ARG A 75 -10.41 0.19 1.21
C ARG A 75 -10.33 1.15 0.02
N SER A 76 -9.46 2.16 0.09
CA SER A 76 -9.32 3.15 -0.98
C SER A 76 -7.88 3.59 -1.17
N VAL A 77 -7.37 3.48 -2.41
CA VAL A 77 -6.00 3.88 -2.76
C VAL A 77 -5.96 4.73 -4.02
N GLY A 78 -5.43 5.95 -3.88
CA GLY A 78 -5.22 6.86 -5.00
C GLY A 78 -3.76 6.85 -5.46
N LYS A 79 -3.53 6.61 -6.75
CA LYS A 79 -2.21 6.70 -7.42
C LYS A 79 -1.06 5.98 -6.69
N PRO A 80 -1.17 4.69 -6.33
CA PRO A 80 -0.07 4.01 -5.69
C PRO A 80 1.02 3.57 -6.66
N ARG A 81 2.26 3.51 -6.15
CA ARG A 81 3.41 2.93 -6.83
C ARG A 81 3.96 1.77 -6.02
N TYR A 82 4.03 0.60 -6.64
CA TYR A 82 4.49 -0.61 -6.00
C TYR A 82 5.56 -1.32 -6.84
N ARG A 83 6.67 -1.70 -6.20
CA ARG A 83 7.64 -2.59 -6.85
C ARG A 83 7.21 -4.07 -6.75
N ASN A 84 6.97 -4.57 -5.53
CA ASN A 84 6.55 -5.97 -5.33
C ASN A 84 5.36 -6.05 -4.38
N VAL A 85 4.27 -6.68 -4.83
CA VAL A 85 3.08 -6.92 -4.00
C VAL A 85 2.59 -8.35 -4.13
N ARG A 86 2.32 -8.99 -3.00
CA ARG A 86 1.80 -10.37 -2.95
C ARG A 86 0.50 -10.44 -2.17
N LYS A 87 -0.52 -11.03 -2.81
CA LYS A 87 -1.88 -11.20 -2.29
C LYS A 87 -2.52 -9.89 -1.79
N PRO A 88 -2.54 -8.82 -2.58
CA PRO A 88 -3.26 -7.63 -2.14
C PRO A 88 -4.76 -7.75 -2.36
N GLU A 89 -5.51 -7.14 -1.45
CA GLU A 89 -6.95 -6.99 -1.53
C GLU A 89 -7.29 -5.50 -1.55
N TYR A 90 -7.99 -5.06 -2.59
CA TYR A 90 -8.39 -3.68 -2.80
C TYR A 90 -9.90 -3.58 -3.04
N GLN A 91 -10.60 -2.76 -2.27
CA GLN A 91 -11.97 -2.39 -2.65
C GLN A 91 -11.95 -1.38 -3.80
N SER A 92 -11.20 -0.29 -3.68
CA SER A 92 -11.08 0.71 -4.75
C SER A 92 -9.64 1.18 -4.93
N VAL A 93 -9.17 1.17 -6.18
CA VAL A 93 -7.87 1.73 -6.56
C VAL A 93 -7.95 2.52 -7.86
N GLY A 94 -7.41 3.73 -7.88
CA GLY A 94 -7.62 4.68 -8.99
C GLY A 94 -6.68 4.52 -10.19
N LYS A 95 -5.38 4.77 -9.99
CA LYS A 95 -4.37 4.76 -11.07
C LYS A 95 -3.10 4.07 -10.57
N PRO A 96 -3.13 2.75 -10.35
CA PRO A 96 -1.98 2.08 -9.76
C PRO A 96 -0.89 1.79 -10.80
N GLU A 97 0.35 1.89 -10.35
CA GLU A 97 1.54 1.47 -11.09
C GLU A 97 2.21 0.32 -10.32
N TYR A 98 2.28 -0.86 -10.94
CA TYR A 98 2.91 -2.05 -10.35
C TYR A 98 4.02 -2.57 -11.26
N ARG A 99 5.22 -2.76 -10.68
CA ARG A 99 6.26 -3.55 -11.36
C ARG A 99 5.93 -5.04 -11.31
N SER A 100 5.60 -5.57 -10.13
CA SER A 100 5.20 -6.98 -9.96
C SER A 100 4.09 -7.12 -8.93
N VAL A 101 2.99 -7.76 -9.33
CA VAL A 101 1.88 -8.13 -8.43
C VAL A 101 1.47 -9.58 -8.63
N ARG A 102 1.26 -10.31 -7.53
CA ARG A 102 0.88 -11.73 -7.56
C ARG A 102 -0.38 -11.99 -6.73
N LYS A 103 -1.36 -12.65 -7.36
CA LYS A 103 -2.69 -12.96 -6.81
C LYS A 103 -3.41 -11.72 -6.27
N PRO A 104 -3.54 -10.62 -7.04
CA PRO A 104 -4.33 -9.49 -6.58
C PRO A 104 -5.83 -9.73 -6.70
N GLU A 105 -6.56 -9.13 -5.78
CA GLU A 105 -8.03 -9.09 -5.78
C GLU A 105 -8.49 -7.63 -5.75
N TYR A 106 -9.29 -7.23 -6.74
CA TYR A 106 -9.82 -5.88 -6.85
C TYR A 106 -11.34 -5.91 -7.01
N GLN A 107 -12.07 -5.16 -6.16
CA GLN A 107 -13.49 -4.91 -6.41
C GLN A 107 -13.69 -3.83 -7.48
N SER A 108 -12.92 -2.74 -7.41
CA SER A 108 -12.95 -1.65 -8.39
C SER A 108 -11.53 -1.17 -8.68
N LEU A 109 -11.15 -1.28 -9.95
CA LEU A 109 -9.85 -0.89 -10.46
C LEU A 109 -10.04 0.15 -11.57
N GLY A 110 -9.41 1.31 -11.43
CA GLY A 110 -9.39 2.34 -12.47
C GLY A 110 -8.39 2.02 -13.57
N LYS A 111 -7.45 2.92 -13.84
CA LYS A 111 -6.45 2.82 -14.92
C LYS A 111 -5.15 2.17 -14.42
N PRO A 112 -5.02 0.83 -14.38
CA PRO A 112 -3.76 0.21 -13.97
C PRO A 112 -2.69 0.35 -15.03
N VAL A 113 -1.44 0.30 -14.55
CA VAL A 113 -0.26 -0.02 -15.33
C VAL A 113 0.46 -1.16 -14.60
N TYR A 114 0.62 -2.29 -15.29
CA TYR A 114 1.36 -3.45 -14.80
C TYR A 114 2.56 -3.73 -15.71
N ARG A 115 3.70 -4.08 -15.12
CA ARG A 115 4.78 -4.80 -15.83
C ARG A 115 4.59 -6.32 -15.72
N ASN A 116 4.36 -6.83 -14.51
CA ASN A 116 4.07 -8.24 -14.26
C ASN A 116 2.84 -8.40 -13.36
N VAL A 117 1.86 -9.18 -13.80
CA VAL A 117 0.66 -9.54 -13.02
C VAL A 117 0.41 -11.05 -13.12
N GLY A 118 0.35 -11.73 -11.98
CA GLY A 118 0.09 -13.17 -11.93
C GLY A 118 -1.23 -13.48 -11.24
N LYS A 119 -2.10 -14.25 -11.91
CA LYS A 119 -3.38 -14.77 -11.37
C LYS A 119 -4.29 -13.68 -10.76
N PRO A 120 -4.63 -12.59 -11.47
CA PRO A 120 -5.48 -11.55 -10.92
C PRO A 120 -6.96 -11.96 -10.86
N ARG A 121 -7.69 -11.37 -9.91
CA ARG A 121 -9.16 -11.40 -9.84
C ARG A 121 -9.69 -9.98 -9.82
N TYR A 122 -10.64 -9.68 -10.70
CA TYR A 122 -11.25 -8.37 -10.83
C TYR A 122 -12.78 -8.51 -10.83
N ARG A 123 -13.47 -7.65 -10.07
CA ARG A 123 -14.93 -7.50 -10.18
C ARG A 123 -15.33 -6.40 -11.15
N SER A 124 -14.61 -5.28 -11.16
CA SER A 124 -14.82 -4.17 -12.10
C SER A 124 -13.50 -3.49 -12.44
N VAL A 125 -13.26 -3.26 -13.74
CA VAL A 125 -12.07 -2.59 -14.26
C VAL A 125 -12.48 -1.50 -15.25
N ARG A 126 -11.97 -0.27 -15.06
CA ARG A 126 -12.26 0.87 -15.94
C ARG A 126 -11.00 1.35 -16.66
N LYS A 127 -10.88 0.97 -17.93
CA LYS A 127 -9.75 1.26 -18.85
C LYS A 127 -8.45 0.52 -18.43
N PRO A 128 -8.36 -0.79 -18.69
CA PRO A 128 -7.13 -1.54 -18.45
C PRO A 128 -5.99 -1.08 -19.37
N GLY A 129 -4.81 -0.82 -18.81
CA GLY A 129 -3.56 -0.67 -19.54
C GLY A 129 -2.60 -1.79 -19.16
N TYR A 130 -2.46 -2.79 -20.03
CA TYR A 130 -1.47 -3.85 -19.85
C TYR A 130 -0.30 -3.58 -20.80
N ARG A 131 0.88 -3.27 -20.25
CA ARG A 131 2.12 -3.29 -21.03
C ARG A 131 2.78 -4.64 -20.78
N SER A 132 2.29 -5.67 -21.47
CA SER A 132 2.99 -6.95 -21.53
C SER A 132 4.33 -6.70 -22.23
N VAL A 133 5.43 -6.92 -21.52
CA VAL A 133 6.74 -7.11 -22.15
C VAL A 133 7.03 -8.59 -22.02
N ARG A 134 7.19 -9.23 -23.17
CA ARG A 134 7.52 -10.64 -23.34
C ARG A 134 8.74 -11.01 -22.49
#